data_AF-N8VET4-F1
#
_entry.id   AF-N8VET4-F1
#
_cell.length_a   1.000
_cell.length_b   1.000
_cell.length_c   1.000
_cell.angle_alpha   90.00
_cell.angle_beta   90.00
_cell.angle_gamma   90.00
#
_symmetry.space_group_name_H-M   'P 1'
#
loop_
_entity.id
_entity.type
_entity.pdbx_description
1 polymer ?
#
loop_
_entity_poly.entity_id
_entity_poly.type
_entity_poly.pdbx_seq_one_letter_code
_entity_poly.pdbx_strand_id
1 'polypeptide(L)'
;MHRHYIHIGIAGLSIHDADELKKTLQHITPDHFILQWNTASDPHLDCLLVYEYFLETEGIQRVLKNQKCPYLCISKNDLYSNQIINNTLALPLQNTQILKHWFEQNVLNSEITSEIEEPIFSSHVQIQQSSEHPYTINFFKEMLHPEKGKLHLYDRHGTIAIIDSAKNLAWLNKDRAETGTDFSFQYDFASTSDLLKVTRRETQILQDWLWNFFWNSPSFAQIAPEDGHYKIHYWPKPAHPLHKKRIFQISACFIQGAKISKIAEQHAIPLLTLRQFITASMASGNIEKINAWESRYRTTEPVEKTEQQNFIKSFFGKLRFKFGF
;
A
#
# COMPACT_ATOMS: atom_id res chain seq x y z
N MET A 1 -9.80 -37.23 22.82
CA MET A 1 -9.41 -36.16 21.87
C MET A 1 -10.37 -35.00 22.06
N HIS A 2 -9.89 -33.87 22.57
CA HIS A 2 -10.73 -32.69 22.78
C HIS A 2 -10.99 -32.02 21.42
N ARG A 3 -12.26 -31.92 21.03
CA ARG A 3 -12.68 -31.17 19.83
C ARG A 3 -12.60 -29.69 20.16
N HIS A 4 -11.81 -28.95 19.40
CA HIS A 4 -11.67 -27.50 19.57
C HIS A 4 -12.64 -26.82 18.60
N TYR A 5 -13.48 -25.93 19.11
CA TYR A 5 -14.42 -25.17 18.28
C TYR A 5 -13.79 -23.85 17.87
N ILE A 6 -14.02 -23.44 16.62
CA ILE A 6 -13.56 -22.15 16.08
C ILE A 6 -14.78 -21.40 15.56
N HIS A 7 -15.07 -20.25 16.16
CA HIS A 7 -16.19 -19.39 15.84
C HIS A 7 -15.79 -18.35 14.79
N ILE A 8 -16.36 -18.47 13.58
CA ILE A 8 -16.04 -17.59 12.44
C ILE A 8 -17.27 -16.76 12.06
N GLY A 9 -17.10 -15.45 12.02
CA GLY A 9 -18.09 -14.51 11.49
C GLY A 9 -17.85 -14.21 10.02
N ILE A 10 -18.93 -14.08 9.23
CA ILE A 10 -18.85 -13.59 7.84
C ILE A 10 -19.76 -12.38 7.67
N ALA A 11 -19.23 -11.29 7.12
CA ALA A 11 -19.97 -10.04 6.91
C ALA A 11 -19.83 -9.50 5.47
N GLY A 12 -20.94 -9.05 4.90
CA GLY A 12 -20.96 -8.28 3.66
C GLY A 12 -20.68 -9.08 2.37
N LEU A 13 -20.53 -10.40 2.45
CA LEU A 13 -20.33 -11.28 1.31
C LEU A 13 -21.65 -11.74 0.70
N SER A 14 -21.63 -12.04 -0.60
CA SER A 14 -22.76 -12.70 -1.26
C SER A 14 -22.92 -14.14 -0.74
N ILE A 15 -24.12 -14.71 -0.83
CA ILE A 15 -24.39 -16.09 -0.40
C ILE A 15 -23.46 -17.08 -1.10
N HIS A 16 -23.25 -16.88 -2.40
CA HIS A 16 -22.36 -17.71 -3.21
C HIS A 16 -20.91 -17.65 -2.71
N ASP A 17 -20.36 -16.44 -2.56
CA ASP A 17 -18.96 -16.23 -2.15
C ASP A 17 -18.71 -16.73 -0.71
N ALA A 18 -19.70 -16.53 0.17
CA ALA A 18 -19.64 -17.03 1.54
C ALA A 18 -19.63 -18.57 1.57
N ASP A 19 -20.48 -19.24 0.79
CA ASP A 19 -20.52 -20.71 0.76
C ASP A 19 -19.26 -21.33 0.14
N GLU A 20 -18.67 -20.68 -0.87
CA GLU A 20 -17.38 -21.09 -1.45
C GLU A 20 -16.26 -21.02 -0.40
N LEU A 21 -16.19 -19.91 0.35
CA LEU A 21 -15.22 -19.73 1.43
C LEU A 21 -15.43 -20.74 2.55
N LYS A 22 -16.68 -20.99 2.97
CA LYS A 22 -17.00 -21.99 4.01
C LYS A 22 -16.52 -23.38 3.62
N LYS A 23 -16.81 -23.81 2.39
CA LYS A 23 -16.37 -25.13 1.88
C LYS A 23 -14.85 -25.22 1.83
N THR A 24 -14.19 -24.15 1.38
CA THR A 24 -12.72 -24.11 1.32
C THR A 24 -12.11 -24.21 2.71
N LEU A 25 -12.60 -23.41 3.67
CA LEU A 25 -12.14 -23.44 5.06
C LEU A 25 -12.38 -24.81 5.70
N GLN A 26 -13.53 -25.43 5.47
CA GLN A 26 -13.81 -26.80 5.93
C GLN A 26 -12.82 -27.82 5.36
N HIS A 27 -12.42 -27.67 4.10
CA HIS A 27 -11.49 -28.61 3.45
C HIS A 27 -10.04 -28.46 3.93
N ILE A 28 -9.61 -27.23 4.24
CA ILE A 28 -8.22 -26.96 4.64
C ILE A 28 -7.99 -27.06 6.15
N THR A 29 -9.06 -27.04 6.96
CA THR A 29 -8.97 -27.12 8.43
C THR A 29 -8.77 -28.56 8.89
N PRO A 30 -7.81 -28.82 9.81
CA PRO A 30 -7.60 -30.17 10.35
C PRO A 30 -8.83 -30.75 11.09
N ASP A 31 -9.05 -32.06 10.99
CA ASP A 31 -10.24 -32.77 11.50
C ASP A 31 -10.50 -32.64 13.02
N HIS A 32 -9.52 -32.20 13.81
CA HIS A 32 -9.66 -32.00 15.25
C HIS A 32 -10.25 -30.63 15.64
N PHE A 33 -10.37 -29.72 14.67
CA PHE A 33 -11.06 -28.45 14.80
C PHE A 33 -12.45 -28.50 14.16
N ILE A 34 -13.45 -27.89 14.81
CA ILE A 34 -14.81 -27.79 14.31
C ILE A 34 -15.15 -26.33 14.06
N LEU A 35 -15.34 -25.96 12.79
CA LEU A 35 -15.75 -24.62 12.40
C LEU A 35 -17.22 -24.37 12.72
N GLN A 36 -17.50 -23.33 13.49
CA GLN A 36 -18.84 -22.81 13.75
C GLN A 36 -19.02 -21.46 13.06
N TRP A 37 -20.11 -21.32 12.30
CA TRP A 37 -20.42 -20.10 11.58
C TRP A 37 -21.36 -19.24 12.42
N ASN A 38 -20.84 -18.13 12.93
CA ASN A 38 -21.54 -17.23 13.83
C ASN A 38 -21.84 -15.90 13.13
N THR A 39 -22.69 -15.09 13.74
CA THR A 39 -22.92 -13.72 13.24
C THR A 39 -21.71 -12.85 13.53
N ALA A 40 -21.45 -11.84 12.70
CA ALA A 40 -20.36 -10.87 12.94
C ALA A 40 -20.51 -10.07 14.25
N SER A 41 -21.67 -10.11 14.90
CA SER A 41 -21.93 -9.47 16.20
C SER A 41 -21.71 -10.39 17.40
N ASP A 42 -21.35 -11.65 17.18
CA ASP A 42 -21.10 -12.61 18.25
C ASP A 42 -19.87 -12.17 19.06
N PRO A 43 -19.95 -12.06 20.40
CA PRO A 43 -18.83 -11.62 21.22
C PRO A 43 -17.67 -12.63 21.32
N HIS A 44 -17.88 -13.88 20.93
CA HIS A 44 -16.90 -14.97 21.06
C HIS A 44 -16.34 -15.42 19.71
N LEU A 45 -16.15 -14.48 18.77
CA LEU A 45 -15.53 -14.79 17.49
C LEU A 45 -14.02 -15.01 17.65
N ASP A 46 -13.55 -16.10 17.06
CA ASP A 46 -12.13 -16.40 16.87
C ASP A 46 -11.60 -15.80 15.56
N CYS A 47 -12.47 -15.55 14.58
CA CYS A 47 -12.08 -14.95 13.29
C CYS A 47 -13.26 -14.22 12.64
N LEU A 48 -12.97 -13.13 11.92
CA LEU A 48 -13.96 -12.39 11.14
C LEU A 48 -13.55 -12.26 9.66
N LEU A 49 -14.40 -12.74 8.74
CA LEU A 49 -14.26 -12.54 7.30
C LEU A 49 -15.18 -11.39 6.85
N VAL A 50 -14.64 -10.34 6.24
CA VAL A 50 -15.42 -9.15 5.86
C VAL A 50 -15.19 -8.77 4.42
N TYR A 51 -16.27 -8.53 3.67
CA TYR A 51 -16.14 -7.96 2.34
C TYR A 51 -15.61 -6.51 2.39
N GLU A 52 -14.69 -6.15 1.50
CA GLU A 52 -13.92 -4.90 1.54
C GLU A 52 -14.78 -3.63 1.67
N TYR A 53 -15.95 -3.61 1.03
CA TYR A 53 -16.86 -2.46 1.07
C TYR A 53 -17.51 -2.25 2.44
N PHE A 54 -17.58 -3.30 3.28
CA PHE A 54 -18.18 -3.24 4.61
C PHE A 54 -17.17 -3.01 5.72
N LEU A 55 -15.87 -3.08 5.42
CA LEU A 55 -14.81 -2.99 6.42
C LEU A 55 -14.87 -1.67 7.22
N GLU A 56 -15.20 -0.56 6.56
CA GLU A 56 -15.24 0.79 7.17
C GLU A 56 -16.61 1.15 7.76
N THR A 57 -17.58 0.24 7.74
CA THR A 57 -18.91 0.51 8.33
C THR A 57 -18.80 0.60 9.85
N GLU A 58 -19.60 1.48 10.47
CA GLU A 58 -19.57 1.69 11.92
C GLU A 58 -19.81 0.38 12.70
N GLY A 59 -20.66 -0.51 12.17
CA GLY A 59 -20.93 -1.82 12.75
C GLY A 59 -19.68 -2.70 12.80
N ILE A 60 -18.99 -2.88 11.66
CA ILE A 60 -17.77 -3.71 11.60
C ILE A 60 -16.62 -3.07 12.37
N GLN A 61 -16.44 -1.76 12.25
CA GLN A 61 -15.41 -1.05 13.00
C GLN A 61 -15.63 -1.14 14.52
N ARG A 62 -16.89 -1.17 14.98
CA ARG A 62 -17.22 -1.43 16.39
C ARG A 62 -16.87 -2.86 16.79
N VAL A 63 -17.17 -3.85 15.95
CA VAL A 63 -16.81 -5.26 16.19
C VAL A 63 -15.29 -5.41 16.29
N LEU A 64 -14.53 -4.91 15.31
CA LEU A 64 -13.06 -4.98 15.28
C LEU A 64 -12.38 -4.24 16.44
N LYS A 65 -13.00 -3.17 16.96
CA LYS A 65 -12.48 -2.45 18.14
C LYS A 65 -12.79 -3.18 19.45
N ASN A 66 -13.95 -3.81 19.53
CA ASN A 66 -14.44 -4.43 20.76
C ASN A 66 -13.96 -5.88 20.91
N GLN A 67 -13.69 -6.56 19.80
CA GLN A 67 -13.26 -7.95 19.73
C GLN A 67 -11.83 -8.00 19.21
N LYS A 68 -10.91 -8.55 20.02
CA LYS A 68 -9.50 -8.74 19.64
C LYS A 68 -9.32 -10.02 18.81
N CYS A 69 -10.14 -10.21 17.78
CA CYS A 69 -10.04 -11.36 16.89
C CYS A 69 -9.33 -10.97 15.58
N PRO A 70 -8.54 -11.86 14.96
CA PRO A 70 -8.02 -11.66 13.62
C PRO A 70 -9.17 -11.50 12.60
N TYR A 71 -8.94 -10.68 11.58
CA TYR A 71 -9.90 -10.53 10.48
C TYR A 71 -9.22 -10.67 9.12
N LEU A 72 -9.97 -11.18 8.15
CA LEU A 72 -9.57 -11.27 6.75
C LEU A 72 -10.59 -10.51 5.89
N CYS A 73 -10.11 -9.49 5.20
CA CYS A 73 -10.83 -8.75 4.18
C CYS A 73 -10.94 -9.60 2.90
N ILE A 74 -12.10 -9.59 2.26
CA ILE A 74 -12.36 -10.32 1.02
C ILE A 74 -12.65 -9.29 -0.08
N SER A 75 -11.96 -9.40 -1.21
CA SER A 75 -12.11 -8.52 -2.38
C SER A 75 -12.49 -9.31 -3.62
N LYS A 76 -13.08 -8.65 -4.63
CA LYS A 76 -13.36 -9.24 -5.96
C LYS A 76 -12.32 -8.84 -7.01
N ASN A 77 -11.15 -8.38 -6.59
CA ASN A 77 -10.13 -7.87 -7.49
C ASN A 77 -9.11 -8.97 -7.84
N ASP A 78 -9.24 -9.54 -9.05
CA ASP A 78 -8.42 -10.65 -9.55
C ASP A 78 -6.92 -10.35 -9.67
N LEU A 79 -6.53 -9.06 -9.62
CA LEU A 79 -5.15 -8.61 -9.78
C LEU A 79 -4.17 -9.19 -8.74
N TYR A 80 -4.66 -9.74 -7.62
CA TYR A 80 -3.85 -10.31 -6.53
C TYR A 80 -4.32 -11.69 -6.04
N SER A 81 -5.00 -12.46 -6.90
CA SER A 81 -5.63 -13.77 -6.60
C SER A 81 -4.72 -14.88 -6.06
N ASN A 82 -3.40 -14.65 -5.99
CA ASN A 82 -2.39 -15.62 -5.55
C ASN A 82 -1.62 -15.21 -4.27
N GLN A 83 -2.05 -14.16 -3.54
CA GLN A 83 -1.41 -13.75 -2.28
C GLN A 83 -2.42 -13.11 -1.33
N ILE A 84 -2.17 -13.17 -0.01
CA ILE A 84 -2.86 -12.31 0.96
C ILE A 84 -2.00 -11.08 1.19
N ILE A 85 -2.55 -9.90 0.88
CA ILE A 85 -1.86 -8.61 1.03
C ILE A 85 -2.67 -7.77 2.01
N ASN A 86 -2.06 -7.32 3.11
CA ASN A 86 -2.71 -6.55 4.18
C ASN A 86 -4.01 -7.18 4.69
N ASN A 87 -3.98 -8.46 5.06
CA ASN A 87 -5.16 -9.24 5.46
C ASN A 87 -6.28 -9.19 4.41
N THR A 88 -5.99 -9.02 3.12
CA THR A 88 -6.99 -9.07 2.06
C THR A 88 -6.74 -10.25 1.14
N LEU A 89 -7.79 -11.04 0.91
CA LEU A 89 -7.84 -12.15 -0.01
C LEU A 89 -8.79 -11.83 -1.17
N ALA A 90 -8.32 -12.02 -2.40
CA ALA A 90 -9.15 -11.87 -3.59
C ALA A 90 -9.91 -13.16 -3.94
N LEU A 91 -11.17 -13.03 -4.31
CA LEU A 91 -11.99 -14.08 -4.92
C LEU A 91 -12.12 -13.84 -6.43
N PRO A 92 -12.16 -14.92 -7.25
CA PRO A 92 -12.17 -16.33 -6.84
C PRO A 92 -10.80 -16.83 -6.37
N LEU A 93 -10.80 -17.77 -5.43
CA LEU A 93 -9.58 -18.36 -4.87
C LEU A 93 -8.86 -19.21 -5.92
N GLN A 94 -7.71 -18.75 -6.39
CA GLN A 94 -6.87 -19.54 -7.32
C GLN A 94 -5.99 -20.57 -6.61
N ASN A 95 -5.60 -20.30 -5.37
CA ASN A 95 -4.74 -21.17 -4.58
C ASN A 95 -5.18 -21.22 -3.10
N THR A 96 -5.69 -22.38 -2.66
CA THR A 96 -6.22 -22.60 -1.31
C THR A 96 -5.13 -22.68 -0.23
N GLN A 97 -3.86 -22.89 -0.60
CA GLN A 97 -2.75 -22.96 0.34
C GLN A 97 -2.49 -21.62 1.05
N ILE A 98 -2.77 -20.51 0.38
CA ILE A 98 -2.57 -19.16 0.93
C ILE A 98 -3.56 -18.91 2.07
N LEU A 99 -4.84 -19.25 1.83
CA LEU A 99 -5.87 -19.16 2.87
C LEU A 99 -5.57 -20.12 4.02
N LYS A 100 -5.10 -21.33 3.72
CA LYS A 100 -4.70 -22.31 4.73
C LYS A 100 -3.61 -21.76 5.63
N HIS A 101 -2.53 -21.24 5.05
CA HIS A 101 -1.40 -20.69 5.79
C HIS A 101 -1.81 -19.53 6.69
N TRP A 102 -2.60 -18.60 6.18
CA TRP A 102 -3.12 -17.49 6.97
C TRP A 102 -4.01 -17.97 8.13
N PHE A 103 -4.91 -18.92 7.86
CA PHE A 103 -5.83 -19.44 8.87
C PHE A 103 -5.08 -20.20 9.99
N GLU A 104 -4.09 -21.01 9.63
CA GLU A 104 -3.22 -21.70 10.60
C GLU A 104 -2.46 -20.71 11.49
N GLN A 105 -1.88 -19.67 10.91
CA GLN A 105 -1.08 -18.68 11.64
C GLN A 105 -1.92 -17.79 12.56
N ASN A 106 -3.05 -17.30 12.07
CA ASN A 106 -3.79 -16.24 12.75
C ASN A 106 -4.90 -16.79 13.65
N VAL A 107 -5.47 -17.96 13.32
CA VAL A 107 -6.65 -18.51 14.02
C VAL A 107 -6.28 -19.76 14.82
N LEU A 108 -5.52 -20.70 14.24
CA LEU A 108 -5.22 -21.98 14.91
C LEU A 108 -4.09 -21.89 15.96
N ASN A 109 -3.10 -21.01 15.75
CA ASN A 109 -1.92 -20.87 16.61
C ASN A 109 -2.04 -19.75 17.68
N SER A 110 -3.25 -19.27 17.97
CA SER A 110 -3.53 -18.05 18.74
C SER A 110 -3.17 -18.07 20.25
N GLU A 111 -2.40 -19.04 20.76
CA GLU A 111 -1.91 -18.99 22.16
C GLU A 111 -0.69 -18.06 22.37
N ILE A 112 -0.15 -17.42 21.32
CA ILE A 112 1.01 -16.53 21.43
C ILE A 112 0.74 -15.20 20.70
N THR A 113 0.85 -14.11 21.46
CA THR A 113 0.92 -12.68 21.08
C THR A 113 -0.39 -11.91 20.91
N SER A 114 -0.83 -11.30 22.02
CA SER A 114 -1.59 -10.05 22.00
C SER A 114 -0.63 -8.89 21.65
N GLU A 115 -0.49 -8.59 20.37
CA GLU A 115 -0.12 -7.28 19.81
C GLU A 115 -0.19 -7.44 18.29
N ILE A 116 -1.36 -7.10 17.72
CA ILE A 116 -1.54 -7.10 16.27
C ILE A 116 -0.76 -5.89 15.76
N GLU A 117 0.50 -6.11 15.40
CA GLU A 117 1.23 -5.21 14.52
C GLU A 117 0.48 -5.15 13.18
N GLU A 118 0.05 -3.95 12.80
CA GLU A 118 -0.30 -3.65 11.42
C GLU A 118 0.85 -4.13 10.52
N PRO A 119 0.61 -4.70 9.33
CA PRO A 119 1.68 -4.99 8.39
C PRO A 119 2.17 -3.66 7.80
N ILE A 120 2.94 -2.92 8.59
CA ILE A 120 3.87 -1.90 8.13
C ILE A 120 5.16 -2.65 7.90
N PHE A 121 5.39 -3.12 6.68
CA PHE A 121 6.71 -3.62 6.23
C PHE A 121 7.50 -4.36 7.33
N SER A 122 6.92 -5.41 7.91
CA SER A 122 7.63 -6.30 8.84
C SER A 122 8.50 -7.29 8.06
N SER A 123 9.36 -6.75 7.21
CA SER A 123 10.67 -7.35 6.99
C SER A 123 11.61 -6.46 7.78
N HIS A 124 12.39 -7.04 8.69
CA HIS A 124 13.57 -6.37 9.23
C HIS A 124 14.46 -5.89 8.07
N VAL A 125 14.14 -4.72 7.49
CA VAL A 125 15.12 -3.90 6.82
C VAL A 125 15.93 -3.37 7.98
N GLN A 126 16.97 -4.12 8.35
CA GLN A 126 18.06 -3.53 9.11
C GLN A 126 18.37 -2.22 8.39
N ILE A 127 18.12 -1.10 9.07
CA ILE A 127 18.60 0.20 8.64
C ILE A 127 20.12 0.08 8.75
N GLN A 128 20.74 -0.51 7.73
CA GLN A 128 22.17 -0.45 7.57
C GLN A 128 22.47 1.01 7.31
N GLN A 129 23.17 1.61 8.27
CA GLN A 129 23.69 2.96 8.16
C GLN A 129 24.43 3.09 6.83
N SER A 130 23.95 4.03 5.99
CA SER A 130 24.67 4.70 4.91
C SER A 130 25.75 3.87 4.20
N SER A 131 25.36 2.99 3.29
CA SER A 131 26.08 2.93 2.03
C SER A 131 25.79 4.24 1.28
N GLU A 132 26.84 5.00 0.94
CA GLU A 132 26.71 6.19 0.10
C GLU A 132 26.14 5.79 -1.27
N HIS A 133 24.82 5.85 -1.39
CA HIS A 133 24.13 5.62 -2.65
C HIS A 133 23.94 6.95 -3.38
N PRO A 134 24.03 6.99 -4.72
CA PRO A 134 23.92 8.23 -5.49
C PRO A 134 22.50 8.81 -5.52
N TYR A 135 21.52 8.08 -4.99
CA TYR A 135 20.10 8.41 -5.10
C TYR A 135 19.74 9.61 -4.21
N THR A 136 19.72 10.78 -4.83
CA THR A 136 19.29 12.04 -4.22
C THR A 136 18.14 12.65 -5.02
N ILE A 137 17.53 13.73 -4.52
CA ILE A 137 16.57 14.51 -5.31
C ILE A 137 17.19 14.94 -6.64
N ASN A 138 18.47 15.32 -6.63
CA ASN A 138 19.16 15.78 -7.84
C ASN A 138 19.40 14.65 -8.84
N PHE A 139 19.71 13.44 -8.37
CA PHE A 139 19.83 12.25 -9.23
C PHE A 139 18.55 12.02 -10.05
N PHE A 140 17.38 12.02 -9.38
CA PHE A 140 16.11 11.83 -10.08
C PHE A 140 15.73 13.03 -10.95
N LYS A 141 16.02 14.26 -10.54
CA LYS A 141 15.85 15.46 -11.39
C LYS A 141 16.69 15.37 -12.66
N GLU A 142 17.92 14.89 -12.56
CA GLU A 142 18.81 14.72 -13.69
C GLU A 142 18.32 13.60 -14.63
N MET A 143 17.86 12.47 -14.08
CA MET A 143 17.22 11.40 -14.85
C MET A 143 15.98 11.91 -15.61
N LEU A 144 15.18 12.76 -14.98
CA LEU A 144 13.95 13.31 -15.56
C LEU A 144 14.17 14.57 -16.42
N HIS A 145 15.41 14.96 -16.69
CA HIS A 145 15.69 16.14 -17.49
C HIS A 145 15.19 15.93 -18.94
N PRO A 146 14.37 16.85 -19.49
CA PRO A 146 13.69 16.63 -20.78
C PRO A 146 14.66 16.52 -21.96
N GLU A 147 15.89 17.05 -21.84
CA GLU A 147 16.90 17.02 -22.91
C GLU A 147 17.64 15.68 -23.04
N LYS A 148 17.50 14.75 -22.09
CA LYS A 148 18.21 13.46 -22.13
C LYS A 148 17.64 12.46 -23.16
N GLY A 149 16.53 12.80 -23.81
CA GLY A 149 15.87 11.90 -24.74
C GLY A 149 15.35 10.64 -24.05
N LYS A 150 15.51 9.48 -24.70
CA LYS A 150 15.02 8.20 -24.15
C LYS A 150 16.06 7.55 -23.26
N LEU A 151 15.64 7.18 -22.05
CA LEU A 151 16.49 6.48 -21.09
C LEU A 151 16.02 5.04 -20.90
N HIS A 152 16.98 4.14 -20.73
CA HIS A 152 16.77 2.76 -20.32
C HIS A 152 16.93 2.66 -18.82
N LEU A 153 15.88 2.22 -18.13
CA LEU A 153 15.89 1.92 -16.70
C LEU A 153 16.06 0.41 -16.51
N TYR A 154 16.99 0.02 -15.66
CA TYR A 154 17.30 -1.38 -15.39
C TYR A 154 17.80 -1.59 -13.96
N ASP A 155 17.81 -2.84 -13.54
CA ASP A 155 18.40 -3.27 -12.28
C ASP A 155 19.03 -4.66 -12.45
N ARG A 156 19.41 -5.31 -11.34
CA ARG A 156 20.00 -6.66 -11.39
C ARG A 156 19.08 -7.73 -12.02
N HIS A 157 17.78 -7.49 -12.08
CA HIS A 157 16.79 -8.38 -12.68
C HIS A 157 16.55 -8.07 -14.17
N GLY A 158 17.27 -7.08 -14.73
CA GLY A 158 17.26 -6.74 -16.15
C GLY A 158 16.49 -5.46 -16.45
N THR A 159 15.93 -5.38 -17.66
CA THR A 159 15.22 -4.18 -18.13
C THR A 159 13.92 -3.97 -17.36
N ILE A 160 13.77 -2.79 -16.76
CA ILE A 160 12.54 -2.33 -16.12
C ILE A 160 11.66 -1.63 -17.17
N ALA A 161 12.19 -0.58 -17.80
CA ALA A 161 11.43 0.25 -18.73
C ALA A 161 12.34 1.08 -19.64
N ILE A 162 11.77 1.59 -20.72
CA ILE A 162 12.31 2.75 -21.44
C ILE A 162 11.42 3.94 -21.12
N ILE A 163 12.02 5.10 -20.82
CA ILE A 163 11.29 6.33 -20.50
C ILE A 163 11.63 7.44 -21.48
N ASP A 164 10.69 8.35 -21.71
CA ASP A 164 10.87 9.60 -22.45
C ASP A 164 10.31 10.73 -21.59
N SER A 165 11.22 11.42 -20.89
CA SER A 165 10.87 12.47 -19.92
C SER A 165 10.20 13.68 -20.57
N ALA A 166 10.62 14.04 -21.79
CA ALA A 166 10.03 15.15 -22.54
C ALA A 166 8.56 14.88 -22.91
N LYS A 167 8.22 13.62 -23.16
CA LYS A 167 6.84 13.20 -23.51
C LYS A 167 6.03 12.69 -22.32
N ASN A 168 6.64 12.57 -21.13
CA ASN A 168 6.03 11.96 -19.95
C ASN A 168 5.52 10.53 -20.22
N LEU A 169 6.29 9.73 -20.97
CA LEU A 169 5.94 8.36 -21.35
C LEU A 169 6.91 7.32 -20.78
N ALA A 170 6.38 6.16 -20.41
CA ALA A 170 7.13 4.97 -20.05
C ALA A 170 6.63 3.75 -20.85
N TRP A 171 7.56 3.01 -21.45
CA TRP A 171 7.34 1.70 -22.07
C TRP A 171 7.91 0.62 -21.15
N LEU A 172 7.04 -0.22 -20.60
CA LEU A 172 7.43 -1.22 -19.60
C LEU A 172 7.88 -2.53 -20.25
N ASN A 173 8.79 -3.23 -19.57
CA ASN A 173 9.05 -4.64 -19.84
C ASN A 173 7.95 -5.48 -19.18
N LYS A 174 7.15 -6.19 -20.00
CA LYS A 174 6.02 -7.00 -19.51
C LYS A 174 6.44 -8.37 -18.98
N ASP A 175 7.63 -8.83 -19.34
CA ASP A 175 8.13 -10.14 -18.92
C ASP A 175 8.65 -10.11 -17.48
N ARG A 176 8.70 -8.91 -16.87
CA ARG A 176 9.15 -8.70 -15.50
C ARG A 176 8.00 -8.92 -14.52
N ALA A 177 8.17 -9.89 -13.63
CA ALA A 177 7.21 -10.19 -12.56
C ALA A 177 7.25 -9.16 -11.40
N GLU A 178 8.40 -8.54 -11.17
CA GLU A 178 8.58 -7.58 -10.06
C GLU A 178 8.03 -6.18 -10.38
N THR A 179 7.33 -5.60 -9.41
CA THR A 179 6.70 -4.28 -9.52
C THR A 179 7.50 -3.13 -8.87
N GLY A 180 8.66 -3.44 -8.28
CA GLY A 180 9.58 -2.50 -7.64
C GLY A 180 11.04 -2.81 -7.97
N THR A 181 11.99 -2.22 -7.24
CA THR A 181 13.44 -2.41 -7.40
C THR A 181 14.18 -2.20 -6.07
N ASP A 182 15.50 -2.33 -6.09
CA ASP A 182 16.39 -2.08 -4.96
C ASP A 182 17.58 -1.19 -5.38
N PHE A 183 18.63 -1.13 -4.56
CA PHE A 183 19.82 -0.30 -4.83
C PHE A 183 20.67 -0.77 -6.03
N SER A 184 20.23 -1.79 -6.77
CA SER A 184 20.78 -2.09 -8.09
C SER A 184 20.16 -1.27 -9.22
N PHE A 185 19.18 -0.39 -8.93
CA PHE A 185 18.57 0.50 -9.92
C PHE A 185 19.58 1.42 -10.61
N GLN A 186 19.56 1.42 -11.93
CA GLN A 186 20.41 2.25 -12.77
C GLN A 186 19.64 2.76 -13.99
N TYR A 187 20.19 3.80 -14.63
CA TYR A 187 19.71 4.28 -15.91
C TYR A 187 20.87 4.63 -16.85
N ASP A 188 20.64 4.51 -18.15
CA ASP A 188 21.52 5.01 -19.21
C ASP A 188 20.70 5.43 -20.45
N PHE A 189 21.34 5.98 -21.48
CA PHE A 189 20.68 6.26 -22.75
C PHE A 189 20.19 4.97 -23.42
N ALA A 190 18.94 4.99 -23.89
CA ALA A 190 18.34 3.81 -24.50
C ALA A 190 18.96 3.49 -25.87
N SER A 191 19.42 2.25 -26.05
CA SER A 191 19.86 1.77 -27.36
C SER A 191 18.68 1.20 -28.17
N THR A 192 18.91 0.96 -29.46
CA THR A 192 17.94 0.25 -30.32
C THR A 192 17.62 -1.15 -29.79
N SER A 193 18.59 -1.82 -29.15
CA SER A 193 18.40 -3.17 -28.59
C SER A 193 17.49 -3.15 -27.36
N ASP A 194 17.56 -2.10 -26.53
CA ASP A 194 16.73 -2.00 -25.33
C ASP A 194 15.27 -1.69 -25.68
N LEU A 195 15.05 -0.93 -26.75
CA LEU A 195 13.72 -0.68 -27.31
C LEU A 195 13.02 -1.93 -27.86
N LEU A 196 13.72 -3.07 -28.01
CA LEU A 196 13.13 -4.36 -28.37
C LEU A 196 12.67 -5.15 -27.14
N LYS A 197 13.17 -4.81 -25.95
CA LYS A 197 12.86 -5.48 -24.67
C LYS A 197 11.59 -4.95 -24.00
N VAL A 198 10.93 -3.95 -24.61
CA VAL A 198 9.74 -3.30 -24.05
C VAL A 198 8.60 -3.27 -25.06
N THR A 199 7.36 -3.28 -24.58
CA THR A 199 6.19 -3.23 -25.46
C THR A 199 5.97 -1.80 -25.94
N ARG A 200 6.11 -1.55 -27.25
CA ARG A 200 5.87 -0.22 -27.85
C ARG A 200 4.40 0.16 -28.01
N ARG A 201 3.48 -0.81 -27.88
CA ARG A 201 2.04 -0.62 -28.07
C ARG A 201 1.33 -0.02 -26.87
N GLU A 202 1.87 -0.20 -25.67
CA GLU A 202 1.26 0.24 -24.43
C GLU A 202 2.23 1.17 -23.70
N THR A 203 1.75 2.38 -23.42
CA THR A 203 2.50 3.42 -22.73
C THR A 203 1.82 3.76 -21.42
N GLN A 204 2.63 3.99 -20.39
CA GLN A 204 2.18 4.54 -19.12
C GLN A 204 2.56 6.01 -19.03
N ILE A 205 1.80 6.77 -18.23
CA ILE A 205 2.20 8.12 -17.82
C ILE A 205 3.42 7.97 -16.91
N LEU A 206 4.57 8.52 -17.31
CA LEU A 206 5.86 8.30 -16.66
C LEU A 206 5.81 8.65 -15.16
N GLN A 207 5.29 9.83 -14.83
CA GLN A 207 5.19 10.30 -13.44
C GLN A 207 4.33 9.39 -12.55
N ASP A 208 3.15 8.99 -13.04
CA ASP A 208 2.24 8.10 -12.30
C ASP A 208 2.91 6.72 -12.10
N TRP A 209 3.55 6.20 -13.14
CA TRP A 209 4.25 4.91 -13.07
C TRP A 209 5.45 4.94 -12.12
N LEU A 210 6.35 5.92 -12.25
CA LEU A 210 7.53 6.05 -11.39
C LEU A 210 7.15 6.17 -9.92
N TRP A 211 6.12 6.96 -9.62
CA TRP A 211 5.66 7.08 -8.25
C TRP A 211 5.25 5.71 -7.67
N ASN A 212 4.44 4.94 -8.41
CA ASN A 212 4.02 3.61 -7.99
C ASN A 212 5.20 2.62 -7.92
N PHE A 213 6.12 2.68 -8.87
CA PHE A 213 7.29 1.82 -8.94
C PHE A 213 8.19 2.00 -7.71
N PHE A 214 8.51 3.24 -7.36
CA PHE A 214 9.30 3.53 -6.17
C PHE A 214 8.51 3.38 -4.88
N TRP A 215 7.20 3.61 -4.87
CA TRP A 215 6.35 3.28 -3.72
C TRP A 215 6.41 1.80 -3.37
N ASN A 216 6.47 0.91 -4.37
CA ASN A 216 6.63 -0.53 -4.20
C ASN A 216 8.09 -0.98 -3.98
N SER A 217 9.03 -0.04 -3.75
CA SER A 217 10.46 -0.30 -3.56
C SER A 217 10.92 0.11 -2.14
N PRO A 218 10.63 -0.68 -1.09
CA PRO A 218 10.78 -0.27 0.30
C PRO A 218 12.22 0.00 0.75
N SER A 219 13.20 -0.60 0.08
CA SER A 219 14.62 -0.35 0.32
C SER A 219 14.94 1.15 0.20
N PHE A 220 14.32 1.86 -0.74
CA PHE A 220 14.55 3.28 -0.94
C PHE A 220 13.95 4.20 0.15
N ALA A 221 13.23 3.69 1.15
CA ALA A 221 12.80 4.53 2.27
C ALA A 221 14.00 5.17 3.01
N GLN A 222 15.16 4.52 3.00
CA GLN A 222 16.35 5.05 3.68
C GLN A 222 17.04 6.21 2.95
N ILE A 223 16.76 6.41 1.66
CA ILE A 223 17.34 7.52 0.88
C ILE A 223 16.55 8.82 1.00
N ALA A 224 15.40 8.78 1.70
CA ALA A 224 14.62 9.97 1.97
C ALA A 224 15.50 10.98 2.72
N PRO A 225 15.50 12.26 2.30
CA PRO A 225 16.27 13.30 2.96
C PRO A 225 15.92 13.42 4.44
N GLU A 226 16.80 14.07 5.19
CA GLU A 226 16.59 14.41 6.59
C GLU A 226 15.26 15.15 6.83
N ASP A 227 14.80 15.11 8.08
CA ASP A 227 13.55 15.75 8.49
C ASP A 227 13.52 17.23 8.10
N GLY A 228 12.47 17.64 7.39
CA GLY A 228 12.36 18.94 6.75
C GLY A 228 10.95 19.21 6.25
N HIS A 229 10.70 20.42 5.74
CA HIS A 229 9.43 20.78 5.15
C HIS A 229 9.43 20.46 3.65
N TYR A 230 8.46 19.66 3.24
CA TYR A 230 8.31 19.22 1.86
C TYR A 230 6.92 19.51 1.33
N LYS A 231 6.85 19.78 0.04
CA LYS A 231 5.60 19.99 -0.66
C LYS A 231 5.54 19.17 -1.93
N ILE A 232 4.42 18.50 -2.15
CA ILE A 232 4.16 17.82 -3.43
C ILE A 232 3.48 18.76 -4.43
N HIS A 233 3.65 18.50 -5.72
CA HIS A 233 3.05 19.34 -6.78
C HIS A 233 1.66 18.86 -7.19
N TYR A 234 1.45 17.54 -7.20
CA TYR A 234 0.20 16.90 -7.57
C TYR A 234 -0.07 15.69 -6.68
N TRP A 235 -1.32 15.21 -6.69
CA TRP A 235 -1.71 14.04 -5.92
C TRP A 235 -1.25 12.78 -6.67
N PRO A 236 -0.45 11.90 -6.03
CA PRO A 236 -0.08 10.63 -6.64
C PRO A 236 -1.32 9.79 -6.91
N LYS A 237 -1.27 8.97 -7.97
CA LYS A 237 -2.33 8.04 -8.36
C LYS A 237 -1.91 6.61 -8.02
N PRO A 238 -2.12 6.16 -6.77
CA PRO A 238 -1.78 4.79 -6.40
C PRO A 238 -2.59 3.78 -7.21
N ALA A 239 -1.87 2.84 -7.82
CA ALA A 239 -2.45 1.74 -8.59
C ALA A 239 -3.23 0.79 -7.67
N HIS A 240 -2.71 0.52 -6.46
CA HIS A 240 -3.33 -0.41 -5.53
C HIS A 240 -4.39 0.28 -4.63
N PRO A 241 -5.64 -0.20 -4.58
CA PRO A 241 -6.69 0.40 -3.77
C PRO A 241 -6.39 0.46 -2.26
N LEU A 242 -5.69 -0.54 -1.71
CA LEU A 242 -5.40 -0.63 -0.27
C LEU A 242 -4.50 0.50 0.23
N HIS A 243 -3.60 1.01 -0.61
CA HIS A 243 -2.73 2.11 -0.22
C HIS A 243 -3.39 3.50 -0.41
N LYS A 244 -4.52 3.59 -1.15
CA LYS A 244 -5.16 4.87 -1.51
C LYS A 244 -5.44 5.75 -0.30
N LYS A 245 -6.08 5.21 0.74
CA LYS A 245 -6.48 5.98 1.93
C LYS A 245 -5.27 6.64 2.60
N ARG A 246 -4.24 5.83 2.89
CA ARG A 246 -3.01 6.30 3.55
C ARG A 246 -2.24 7.28 2.66
N ILE A 247 -2.06 6.96 1.39
CA ILE A 247 -1.36 7.81 0.42
C ILE A 247 -2.07 9.15 0.28
N PHE A 248 -3.40 9.18 0.19
CA PHE A 248 -4.15 10.43 0.10
C PHE A 248 -4.13 11.23 1.40
N GLN A 249 -4.14 10.58 2.56
CA GLN A 249 -3.95 11.29 3.83
C GLN A 249 -2.58 11.96 3.92
N ILE A 250 -1.52 11.24 3.55
CA ILE A 250 -0.16 11.79 3.49
C ILE A 250 -0.08 12.92 2.44
N SER A 251 -0.68 12.72 1.27
CA SER A 251 -0.76 13.72 0.19
C SER A 251 -1.47 15.00 0.65
N ALA A 252 -2.56 14.87 1.40
CA ALA A 252 -3.31 16.02 1.93
C ALA A 252 -2.48 16.86 2.91
N CYS A 253 -1.51 16.25 3.60
CA CYS A 253 -0.55 16.95 4.43
C CYS A 253 0.53 17.64 3.58
N PHE A 254 1.21 16.88 2.71
CA PHE A 254 2.32 17.42 1.93
C PHE A 254 1.89 18.41 0.83
N ILE A 255 0.67 18.35 0.29
CA ILE A 255 0.21 19.36 -0.69
C ILE A 255 0.17 20.77 -0.08
N GLN A 256 0.03 20.87 1.25
CA GLN A 256 0.05 22.13 2.01
C GLN A 256 1.47 22.55 2.41
N GLY A 257 2.47 21.72 2.15
CA GLY A 257 3.84 21.91 2.63
C GLY A 257 3.95 21.55 4.11
N ALA A 258 4.51 20.41 4.46
CA ALA A 258 4.50 19.89 5.83
C ALA A 258 5.85 19.27 6.23
N LYS A 259 6.13 19.26 7.54
CA LYS A 259 7.31 18.62 8.12
C LYS A 259 7.08 17.12 8.34
N ILE A 260 8.05 16.27 8.00
CA ILE A 260 7.92 14.80 8.10
C ILE A 260 7.61 14.39 9.55
N SER A 261 8.43 14.79 10.52
CA SER A 261 8.23 14.49 11.95
C SER A 261 6.84 14.89 12.44
N LYS A 262 6.37 16.07 12.03
CA LYS A 262 5.07 16.61 12.44
C LYS A 262 3.90 15.75 11.96
N ILE A 263 3.95 15.22 10.74
CA ILE A 263 2.92 14.30 10.24
C ILE A 263 2.95 12.99 11.01
N ALA A 264 4.16 12.47 11.29
CA ALA A 264 4.34 11.22 12.00
C ALA A 264 3.67 11.26 13.38
N GLU A 265 3.93 12.33 14.14
CA GLU A 265 3.35 12.56 15.46
C GLU A 265 1.83 12.74 15.41
N GLN A 266 1.31 13.59 14.52
CA GLN A 266 -0.11 13.95 14.52
C GLN A 266 -1.04 12.86 14.01
N HIS A 267 -0.59 12.06 13.04
CA HIS A 267 -1.43 11.05 12.38
C HIS A 267 -1.03 9.62 12.74
N ALA A 268 -0.11 9.45 13.70
CA ALA A 268 0.48 8.17 14.08
C ALA A 268 0.94 7.38 12.85
N ILE A 269 1.60 8.07 11.90
CA ILE A 269 2.11 7.45 10.68
C ILE A 269 3.59 7.11 10.90
N PRO A 270 4.02 5.87 10.66
CA PRO A 270 5.43 5.50 10.78
C PRO A 270 6.32 6.38 9.92
N LEU A 271 7.45 6.83 10.49
CA LEU A 271 8.44 7.63 9.76
C LEU A 271 8.92 6.91 8.50
N LEU A 272 9.07 5.59 8.55
CA LEU A 272 9.44 4.78 7.39
C LEU A 272 8.45 4.94 6.23
N THR A 273 7.14 4.94 6.51
CA THR A 273 6.09 5.13 5.50
C THR A 273 6.14 6.54 4.90
N LEU A 274 6.36 7.57 5.74
CA LEU A 274 6.49 8.93 5.25
C LEU A 274 7.75 9.10 4.40
N ARG A 275 8.87 8.49 4.81
CA ARG A 275 10.11 8.48 4.03
C ARG A 275 9.92 7.77 2.68
N GLN A 276 9.24 6.62 2.67
CA GLN A 276 8.88 5.94 1.43
C GLN A 276 8.04 6.82 0.50
N PHE A 277 7.07 7.55 1.06
CA PHE A 277 6.26 8.50 0.29
C PHE A 277 7.11 9.63 -0.31
N ILE A 278 8.02 10.20 0.49
CA ILE A 278 8.96 11.25 0.06
C ILE A 278 9.83 10.74 -1.07
N THR A 279 10.47 9.58 -0.89
CA THR A 279 11.28 8.89 -1.89
C THR A 279 10.53 8.68 -3.20
N ALA A 280 9.32 8.09 -3.16
CA ALA A 280 8.50 7.88 -4.36
C ALA A 280 8.18 9.20 -5.07
N SER A 281 7.92 10.26 -4.31
CA SER A 281 7.66 11.59 -4.83
C SER A 281 8.92 12.26 -5.39
N MET A 282 10.11 11.97 -4.85
CA MET A 282 11.39 12.41 -5.42
C MET A 282 11.64 11.76 -6.77
N ALA A 283 11.45 10.44 -6.83
CA ALA A 283 11.70 9.66 -8.04
C ALA A 283 10.77 10.02 -9.19
N SER A 284 9.53 10.44 -8.89
CA SER A 284 8.57 10.92 -9.89
C SER A 284 8.65 12.43 -10.18
N GLY A 285 9.58 13.16 -9.55
CA GLY A 285 9.66 14.61 -9.67
C GLY A 285 8.44 15.36 -9.11
N ASN A 286 7.71 14.75 -8.18
CA ASN A 286 6.50 15.30 -7.55
C ASN A 286 6.78 15.99 -6.20
N ILE A 287 7.99 16.50 -5.96
CA ILE A 287 8.31 17.07 -4.65
C ILE A 287 9.36 18.15 -4.71
N GLU A 288 9.18 19.13 -3.82
CA GLU A 288 10.14 20.17 -3.53
C GLU A 288 10.36 20.31 -2.02
N LYS A 289 11.59 20.69 -1.64
CA LYS A 289 11.88 21.13 -0.28
C LYS A 289 11.52 22.60 -0.19
N ILE A 290 10.71 22.96 0.81
CA ILE A 290 10.25 24.33 1.03
C ILE A 290 10.79 24.87 2.35
N ASN A 291 10.76 26.19 2.51
CA ASN A 291 11.05 26.79 3.80
C ASN A 291 9.89 26.60 4.78
N ALA A 292 10.17 26.64 6.09
CA ALA A 292 9.15 26.50 7.12
C ALA A 292 8.05 27.58 7.03
N TRP A 293 8.39 28.80 6.61
CA TRP A 293 7.43 29.90 6.47
C TRP A 293 6.50 29.76 5.26
N GLU A 294 6.85 28.93 4.28
CA GLU A 294 6.01 28.61 3.11
C GLU A 294 4.98 27.51 3.44
N SER A 295 5.19 26.81 4.56
CA SER A 295 4.28 25.77 5.06
C SER A 295 2.92 26.36 5.41
N ARG A 296 1.88 25.87 4.74
CA ARG A 296 0.49 26.17 5.09
C ARG A 296 -0.13 25.08 5.96
N TYR A 297 0.63 24.02 6.24
CA TYR A 297 0.24 22.95 7.12
C TYR A 297 0.24 23.41 8.58
N ARG A 298 -0.89 23.96 9.00
CA ARG A 298 -1.10 24.44 10.37
C ARG A 298 -1.54 23.28 11.26
N THR A 299 -0.86 23.17 12.40
CA THR A 299 -1.33 22.39 13.55
C THR A 299 -2.62 23.02 14.05
N THR A 300 -3.67 22.24 14.23
CA THR A 300 -4.63 22.58 15.27
C THR A 300 -3.91 22.46 16.60
N GLU A 301 -3.91 23.54 17.39
CA GLU A 301 -3.90 23.44 18.85
C GLU A 301 -4.97 22.43 19.30
N PRO A 302 -4.93 21.87 20.53
CA PRO A 302 -5.90 20.87 20.97
C PRO A 302 -7.29 21.49 21.12
N VAL A 303 -7.96 21.74 20.00
CA VAL A 303 -9.37 22.03 19.87
C VAL A 303 -10.02 20.71 19.47
N GLU A 304 -11.07 20.39 20.20
CA GLU A 304 -11.85 19.17 20.19
C GLU A 304 -11.90 18.46 18.83
N LYS A 305 -11.70 17.13 18.88
CA LYS A 305 -11.51 16.16 17.77
C LYS A 305 -12.63 16.13 16.70
N THR A 306 -13.58 17.04 16.72
CA THR A 306 -14.83 17.00 15.97
C THR A 306 -14.74 17.69 14.60
N GLU A 307 -14.00 18.79 14.46
CA GLU A 307 -14.05 19.62 13.23
C GLU A 307 -13.10 19.20 12.10
N GLN A 308 -11.90 18.69 12.41
CA GLN A 308 -10.96 18.25 11.36
C GLN A 308 -11.38 16.95 10.67
N GLN A 309 -12.02 16.03 11.41
CA GLN A 309 -12.68 14.88 10.77
C GLN A 309 -13.75 15.35 9.80
N ASN A 310 -14.48 16.42 10.10
CA ASN A 310 -15.51 16.98 9.22
C ASN A 310 -14.89 17.66 7.99
N PHE A 311 -13.75 18.34 8.12
CA PHE A 311 -13.05 18.89 6.95
C PHE A 311 -12.56 17.78 6.02
N ILE A 312 -11.84 16.78 6.53
CA ILE A 312 -11.33 15.67 5.73
C ILE A 312 -12.48 14.84 5.12
N LYS A 313 -13.54 14.56 5.89
CA LYS A 313 -14.76 13.89 5.37
C LYS A 313 -15.49 14.73 4.31
N SER A 314 -15.60 16.04 4.49
CA SER A 314 -16.24 16.93 3.51
C SER A 314 -15.41 17.08 2.23
N PHE A 315 -14.08 17.03 2.34
CA PHE A 315 -13.16 17.05 1.19
C PHE A 315 -13.19 15.73 0.42
N PHE A 316 -13.15 14.58 1.10
CA PHE A 316 -13.32 13.27 0.44
C PHE A 316 -14.73 13.09 -0.13
N GLY A 317 -15.76 13.63 0.51
CA GLY A 317 -17.13 13.64 -0.01
C GLY A 317 -17.25 14.44 -1.32
N LYS A 318 -16.60 15.61 -1.41
CA LYS A 318 -16.54 16.41 -2.64
C LYS A 318 -15.70 15.74 -3.73
N LEU A 319 -14.66 14.99 -3.36
CA LEU A 319 -13.84 14.23 -4.30
C LEU A 319 -14.62 13.05 -4.89
N ARG A 320 -15.41 12.35 -4.06
CA ARG A 320 -16.29 11.26 -4.49
C ARG A 320 -17.34 11.72 -5.50
N PHE A 321 -17.91 12.90 -5.29
CA PHE A 321 -18.88 13.50 -6.21
C PHE A 321 -18.27 13.90 -7.56
N LYS A 322 -17.00 14.33 -7.59
CA LYS A 322 -16.34 14.74 -8.84
C LYS A 322 -15.75 13.60 -9.67
N PHE A 323 -15.43 12.46 -9.07
CA PHE A 323 -14.77 11.34 -9.75
C PHE A 323 -15.62 10.06 -9.85
N GLY A 324 -16.88 10.09 -9.39
CA GLY A 324 -17.85 9.01 -9.65
C GLY A 324 -17.43 7.64 -9.11
N PHE A 325 -17.13 7.55 -7.80
CA PHE A 325 -16.97 6.29 -7.08
C PHE A 325 -18.18 5.96 -6.20
#